data_AF-A0A4S4NTF1-F1
#
_entry.id   AF-A0A4S4NTF1-F1
#
_cell.length_a   1.000
_cell.length_b   1.000
_cell.length_c   1.000
_cell.angle_alpha   90.00
_cell.angle_beta   90.00
_cell.angle_gamma   90.00
#
_symmetry.space_group_name_H-M   'P 1'
#
loop_
_entity.id
_entity.type
_entity.pdbx_description
1 polymer ?
#
loop_
_entity_poly.entity_id
_entity_poly.type
_entity_poly.pdbx_seq_one_letter_code
_entity_poly.pdbx_strand_id
1 'polypeptide(L)' 'MKGSLPNHDQTDLFRNRLTSIISLDHELCRLSEEIDWPWIDEELDGYYAREGRP' A
#
# COMPACT_ATOMS: atom_id res chain seq x y z
N MET A 1 -26.11 -21.51 23.69
CA MET A 1 -24.64 -21.51 23.84
C MET A 1 -24.06 -20.64 22.74
N LYS A 2 -23.24 -19.63 23.09
CA LYS A 2 -22.67 -18.67 22.14
C LYS A 2 -21.58 -19.36 21.33
N GLY A 3 -21.77 -19.48 20.01
CA GLY A 3 -20.75 -19.95 19.07
C GLY A 3 -19.84 -18.79 18.69
N SER A 4 -18.54 -19.06 18.73
CA SER A 4 -17.38 -18.17 18.61
C SER A 4 -17.50 -16.99 17.61
N LEU A 5 -16.93 -15.85 18.01
CA LEU A 5 -16.65 -14.70 17.13
C LEU A 5 -15.79 -15.14 15.92
N PRO A 6 -15.95 -14.49 14.74
CA PRO A 6 -15.11 -14.77 13.59
C PRO A 6 -13.64 -14.51 13.93
N ASN A 7 -12.85 -15.55 13.67
CA ASN A 7 -11.44 -15.69 13.95
C ASN A 7 -10.63 -14.55 13.30
N HIS A 8 -10.20 -13.57 14.08
CA HIS A 8 -9.42 -12.41 13.64
C HIS A 8 -7.98 -12.77 13.24
N ASP A 9 -7.54 -14.00 13.55
CA ASP A 9 -6.12 -14.37 13.54
C ASP A 9 -5.60 -14.83 12.16
N GLN A 10 -6.46 -15.18 11.21
CA GLN A 10 -6.00 -15.67 9.90
C GLN A 10 -5.63 -14.56 8.90
N THR A 11 -6.09 -13.33 9.11
CA THR A 11 -5.79 -12.19 8.22
C THR A 11 -4.51 -11.44 8.64
N ASP A 12 -4.02 -11.66 9.85
CA ASP A 12 -2.84 -10.96 10.39
C ASP A 12 -1.49 -11.59 9.99
N LEU A 13 -1.49 -12.82 9.45
CA LEU A 13 -0.28 -13.54 9.04
C LEU A 13 0.53 -12.83 7.93
N PHE A 14 -0.10 -11.93 7.18
CA PHE A 14 0.53 -11.14 6.10
C PHE A 14 0.65 -9.65 6.43
N ARG A 15 0.32 -9.21 7.65
CA ARG A 15 0.54 -7.82 8.09
C ARG A 15 1.98 -7.54 8.50
N ASN A 16 2.96 -8.16 7.83
CA ASN A 16 4.28 -7.55 7.83
C ASN A 16 4.14 -6.28 7.00
N ARG A 17 3.99 -5.15 7.70
CA ARG A 17 4.00 -3.83 7.09
C ARG A 17 5.24 -3.76 6.21
N LEU A 18 5.14 -3.23 5.00
CA LEU A 18 6.29 -3.15 4.09
C LEU A 18 7.54 -2.58 4.79
N THR A 19 7.34 -1.61 5.69
CA THR A 19 8.38 -1.01 6.54
C THR A 19 9.08 -1.97 7.52
N SER A 20 8.51 -3.14 7.83
CA SER A 20 9.15 -4.19 8.63
C SER A 20 9.97 -5.17 7.80
N ILE A 21 9.83 -5.13 6.47
CA ILE A 21 10.52 -6.01 5.51
C ILE A 21 11.68 -5.25 4.84
N ILE A 22 11.52 -3.95 4.58
CA ILE A 22 12.51 -3.13 3.88
C ILE A 22 13.17 -2.11 4.81
N SER A 23 14.43 -1.77 4.52
CA SER A 23 15.08 -0.62 5.14
C SER A 23 14.56 0.67 4.50
N LEU A 24 14.07 1.59 5.32
CA LEU A 24 13.63 2.91 4.86
C LEU A 24 14.81 3.85 4.54
N ASP A 25 16.02 3.52 5.01
CA ASP A 25 17.25 4.27 4.65
C ASP A 25 17.73 3.96 3.23
N HIS A 26 17.12 2.98 2.55
CA HIS A 26 17.47 2.60 1.20
C HIS A 26 17.27 3.79 0.24
N GLU A 27 18.19 3.95 -0.71
CA GLU A 27 18.22 5.11 -1.62
C GLU A 27 16.90 5.30 -2.39
N LEU A 28 16.23 4.19 -2.77
CA LEU A 28 14.91 4.26 -3.41
C LEU A 28 13.79 4.78 -2.52
N CYS A 29 13.83 4.49 -1.21
CA CYS A 29 12.86 5.03 -0.26
C CYS A 29 13.08 6.54 -0.10
N ARG A 30 14.32 6.97 0.06
CA ARG A 30 14.68 8.39 0.12
C ARG A 30 14.33 9.13 -1.18
N LEU A 31 14.62 8.54 -2.33
CA LEU A 31 14.22 9.10 -3.62
C LEU A 31 12.71 9.27 -3.71
N SER A 32 11.94 8.29 -3.22
CA SER A 32 10.48 8.40 -3.21
C SER A 32 9.96 9.53 -2.33
N GLU A 33 10.70 9.98 -1.32
CA GLU A 33 10.31 11.15 -0.50
C GLU A 33 10.56 12.49 -1.21
N GLU A 34 11.51 12.52 -2.15
CA GLU A 34 11.89 13.72 -2.91
C GLU A 34 11.11 13.88 -4.22
N ILE A 35 10.46 12.80 -4.70
CA ILE A 35 9.66 12.83 -5.92
C ILE A 35 8.34 13.58 -5.67
N ASP A 36 8.01 14.51 -6.57
CA ASP A 36 6.69 15.15 -6.63
C ASP A 36 5.64 14.18 -7.20
N TRP A 37 5.17 13.27 -6.34
CA TRP A 37 4.12 12.31 -6.70
C TRP A 37 2.80 12.96 -7.11
N PRO A 38 2.30 14.03 -6.44
CA PRO A 38 1.09 14.71 -6.88
C PRO A 38 1.16 15.22 -8.31
N TRP A 39 2.29 15.81 -8.72
CA TRP A 39 2.47 16.25 -10.10
C TRP A 39 2.49 15.07 -11.08
N ILE A 40 3.19 13.98 -10.75
CA ILE A 40 3.21 12.77 -11.59
C ILE A 40 1.79 12.20 -11.74
N ASP A 41 1.03 12.12 -10.65
CA ASP A 41 -0.34 11.61 -10.68
C ASP A 41 -1.25 12.50 -11.54
N GLU A 42 -1.10 13.83 -11.48
CA GLU A 42 -1.84 14.77 -12.32
C GLU A 42 -1.53 14.59 -13.81
N GLU A 43 -0.23 14.52 -14.16
CA GLU A 43 0.20 14.32 -15.55
C GLU A 43 -0.25 12.96 -16.10
N LEU A 44 -0.35 11.95 -15.23
CA LEU A 44 -0.72 10.60 -15.62
C LEU A 44 -2.22 10.27 -15.50
N ASP A 45 -3.03 11.09 -14.80
CA ASP A 45 -4.47 10.85 -14.55
C ASP A 45 -5.22 10.52 -15.85
N GLY A 46 -4.89 11.23 -16.93
CA GLY A 46 -5.52 11.05 -18.24
C GLY A 46 -5.28 9.69 -18.90
N TYR A 47 -4.29 8.91 -18.43
CA TYR A 47 -3.96 7.59 -18.97
C TYR A 47 -4.56 6.44 -18.16
N TYR A 48 -5.14 6.71 -16.98
CA TYR A 48 -5.72 5.70 -16.13
C TYR A 48 -7.26 5.77 -16.14
N ALA A 49 -7.90 4.61 -16.06
CA ALA A 49 -9.35 4.56 -15.88
C ALA A 49 -9.70 4.91 -14.43
N ARG A 50 -10.62 5.87 -14.24
CA ARG A 50 -11.10 6.26 -12.90
C ARG A 50 -11.85 5.14 -12.17
N GLU A 51 -12.48 4.27 -12.95
CA GLU A 51 -13.08 3.03 -12.46
C GLU A 51 -12.23 1.86 -12.95
N GLY A 52 -11.91 0.95 -12.04
CA GLY A 52 -11.24 -0.31 -12.38
C GLY A 52 -12.09 -1.16 -13.32
N ARG A 53 -11.54 -2.30 -13.77
CA ARG A 53 -12.37 -3.30 -14.45
C ARG A 53 -13.52 -3.76 -13.54
N PRO A 54 -14.72 -4.01 -14.09
CA PRO A 54 -15.80 -4.65 -13.34
C PRO A 54 -15.41 -6.06 -12.87
#